data_AF-A0A5E4GQT0-F1
#
_entry.id   AF-A0A5E4GQT0-F1
#
_cell.length_a   1.000
_cell.length_b   1.000
_cell.length_c   1.000
_cell.angle_alpha   90.00
_cell.angle_beta   90.00
_cell.angle_gamma   90.00
#
_symmetry.space_group_name_H-M   'P 1'
#
loop_
_entity.id
_entity.type
_entity.pdbx_description
1 polymer ?
#
loop_
_entity_poly.entity_id
_entity_poly.type
_entity_poly.pdbx_seq_one_letter_code
_entity_poly.pdbx_strand_id
1 'polypeptide(L)' 'QLSLNGVQGALDWLNIYPKGIEELLIYTRNNYCNSLIYITENGVDEFNNPKVSLAEVPNDTTKMDYYKHHIYYIQSAI' A
#
# COMPACT_ATOMS: atom_id res chain seq x y z
N GLN A 1 11.97 0.18 -12.53
CA GLN A 1 11.81 -1.17 -11.97
C GLN A 1 11.14 -0.99 -10.62
N LEU A 2 9.82 -1.22 -10.54
CA LEU A 2 9.02 -0.97 -9.35
C LEU A 2 9.11 -2.21 -8.46
N SER A 3 9.88 -2.19 -7.36
CA SER A 3 9.77 -3.27 -6.37
C SER A 3 9.98 -2.76 -4.95
N LEU A 4 8.87 -2.45 -4.29
CA LEU A 4 8.74 -2.48 -2.83
C LEU A 4 8.30 -3.87 -2.32
N ASN A 5 8.30 -4.89 -3.18
CA ASN A 5 7.82 -6.23 -2.81
C ASN A 5 8.69 -6.82 -1.70
N GLY A 6 8.07 -7.15 -0.57
CA GLY A 6 8.77 -7.71 0.59
C GLY A 6 9.55 -6.68 1.40
N VAL A 7 9.36 -5.38 1.16
CA VAL A 7 9.78 -4.34 2.09
C VAL A 7 8.86 -4.42 3.31
N GLN A 8 9.44 -4.50 4.50
CA GLN A 8 8.67 -4.54 5.74
C GLN A 8 8.36 -3.11 6.20
N GLY A 9 7.13 -2.89 6.66
CA GLY A 9 6.76 -1.71 7.44
C GLY A 9 7.45 -1.69 8.80
N ALA A 10 7.05 -0.78 9.68
CA ALA A 10 7.63 -0.72 11.02
C ALA A 10 7.09 -1.80 11.96
N LEU A 11 5.90 -2.31 11.66
CA LEU A 11 5.26 -3.43 12.32
C LEU A 11 5.64 -4.74 11.63
N ASP A 12 6.06 -5.72 12.41
CA ASP A 12 6.61 -6.97 11.88
C ASP A 12 5.66 -7.74 10.95
N TRP A 13 4.35 -7.57 11.14
CA TRP A 13 3.33 -8.26 10.36
C TRP A 13 3.03 -7.59 9.01
N LEU A 14 3.43 -6.33 8.81
CA LEU A 14 3.08 -5.55 7.62
C LEU A 14 4.18 -5.67 6.55
N ASN A 15 4.01 -6.59 5.62
CA ASN A 15 4.85 -6.69 4.43
C ASN A 15 4.23 -5.93 3.26
N ILE A 16 4.98 -5.01 2.66
CA ILE A 16 4.53 -4.21 1.52
C ILE A 16 4.49 -5.10 0.28
N TYR A 17 3.30 -5.30 -0.26
CA TYR A 17 3.07 -6.11 -1.46
C TYR A 17 2.00 -5.45 -2.36
N PRO A 18 2.38 -4.45 -3.17
CA PRO A 18 1.43 -3.65 -3.94
C PRO A 18 0.55 -4.46 -4.90
N LYS A 19 1.08 -5.54 -5.48
CA LYS A 19 0.32 -6.43 -6.37
C LYS A 19 -0.84 -7.15 -5.67
N GLY A 20 -0.76 -7.31 -4.35
CA GLY A 20 -1.80 -7.99 -3.57
C GLY A 20 -3.15 -7.29 -3.64
N ILE A 21 -3.18 -5.95 -3.79
CA ILE A 21 -4.45 -5.22 -3.90
C ILE A 21 -5.15 -5.48 -5.24
N GLU A 22 -4.40 -5.61 -6.34
CA GLU A 22 -4.93 -6.02 -7.65
C GLU A 22 -5.54 -7.43 -7.55
N GLU A 23 -4.77 -8.36 -6.99
CA GLU A 23 -5.20 -9.76 -6.81
C GLU A 23 -6.46 -9.86 -5.95
N LEU A 24 -6.53 -9.08 -4.86
CA LEU A 24 -7.70 -9.01 -3.97
C LEU A 24 -8.93 -8.46 -4.69
N LEU A 25 -8.79 -7.38 -5.47
CA LEU A 25 -9.90 -6.77 -6.21
C LEU A 25 -10.45 -7.72 -7.27
N ILE A 26 -9.56 -8.36 -8.05
CA ILE A 26 -9.94 -9.35 -9.06
C ILE A 26 -10.63 -10.56 -8.41
N TYR A 27 -10.08 -11.07 -7.32
CA TYR A 27 -10.66 -12.18 -6.57
C TYR A 27 -12.06 -11.83 -6.07
N THR A 28 -12.22 -10.66 -5.43
CA THR A 28 -13.50 -10.21 -4.87
C THR A 28 -14.55 -10.08 -5.97
N ARG A 29 -14.19 -9.44 -7.09
CA ARG A 29 -15.04 -9.31 -8.28
C ARG A 29 -15.56 -10.66 -8.76
N ASN A 30 -14.66 -11.64 -8.90
CA ASN A 30 -14.97 -12.95 -9.48
C ASN A 30 -15.80 -13.85 -8.55
N ASN A 31 -15.68 -13.67 -7.24
CA ASN A 31 -16.29 -14.57 -6.26
C ASN A 31 -17.52 -13.97 -5.53
N TYR A 32 -17.74 -12.65 -5.61
CA TYR A 32 -18.80 -11.95 -4.87
C TYR A 32 -19.63 -11.03 -5.76
N CYS A 33 -20.27 -11.62 -6.78
CA CYS A 33 -21.30 -11.00 -7.63
C CYS A 33 -20.90 -9.69 -8.35
N ASN A 34 -19.60 -9.40 -8.48
CA ASN A 34 -19.09 -8.18 -9.11
C ASN A 34 -19.85 -6.90 -8.69
N SER A 35 -20.10 -6.75 -7.38
CA SER A 35 -20.72 -5.54 -6.85
C SER A 35 -19.75 -4.35 -6.90
N LEU A 36 -20.27 -3.12 -6.73
CA LEU A 36 -19.46 -1.92 -6.62
C LEU A 36 -18.52 -2.01 -5.40
N ILE A 37 -17.21 -1.87 -5.64
CA ILE A 37 -16.17 -1.96 -4.61
C ILE A 37 -15.60 -0.57 -4.32
N TYR A 38 -15.50 -0.22 -3.04
CA TYR A 38 -14.74 0.93 -2.56
C TYR A 38 -13.57 0.44 -1.70
N ILE A 39 -12.39 1.02 -1.92
CA ILE A 39 -11.25 0.82 -1.03
C ILE A 39 -11.37 1.87 0.06
N THR A 40 -11.85 1.46 1.24
CA THR A 40 -12.06 2.37 2.37
C THR A 40 -10.78 2.63 3.17
N GLU A 41 -9.84 1.69 3.15
CA GLU A 41 -8.55 1.79 3.84
C GLU A 41 -7.43 1.16 3.01
N ASN A 42 -6.28 1.84 2.99
CA ASN A 42 -5.02 1.34 2.46
C ASN A 42 -3.90 2.24 3.03
N GLY A 43 -2.87 1.66 3.64
CA GLY A 43 -1.85 2.44 4.33
C GLY A 43 -0.65 1.64 4.81
N VAL A 44 0.40 2.37 5.17
CA VAL A 44 1.64 1.84 5.73
C VAL A 44 2.02 2.66 6.95
N ASP A 45 2.62 1.99 7.92
CA ASP A 45 3.14 2.58 9.13
C ASP A 45 4.59 3.08 8.94
N GLU A 46 5.08 3.82 9.93
CA GLU A 46 6.45 4.35 9.96
C GLU A 46 7.13 3.98 11.27
N PHE A 47 8.47 3.87 11.24
CA PHE A 47 9.24 3.66 12.45
C PHE A 47 9.11 4.86 13.38
N ASN A 48 8.74 4.60 14.64
CA ASN A 48 8.71 5.65 15.66
C ASN A 48 10.15 6.06 16.03
N ASN A 49 10.70 7.03 15.30
CA ASN A 49 12.04 7.56 15.54
C ASN A 49 11.95 8.97 16.16
N PRO A 50 12.13 9.10 17.49
CA PRO A 50 12.01 10.39 18.18
C PRO A 50 13.13 11.39 17.82
N LYS A 51 14.12 10.98 17.03
CA LYS A 51 15.22 11.84 16.56
C LYS A 51 14.89 12.59 15.26
N VAL A 52 13.80 12.23 14.58
CA VAL A 52 13.37 12.91 13.34
C VAL A 52 12.84 14.30 13.70
N SER A 53 13.33 15.34 13.02
CA SER A 53 12.84 16.70 13.22
C SER A 53 11.48 16.91 12.54
N LEU A 54 10.68 17.86 13.02
CA LEU A 54 9.40 18.22 12.39
C LEU A 54 9.53 18.63 10.92
N ALA A 55 10.70 19.17 10.52
CA ALA A 55 10.97 19.54 9.14
C ALA A 55 11.23 18.34 8.23
N GLU A 56 11.65 17.20 8.80
CA GLU A 56 11.93 15.96 8.06
C GLU A 56 10.70 15.06 7.94
N VAL A 57 9.71 15.19 8.84
CA VAL A 57 8.45 14.41 8.82
C VAL A 57 7.73 14.43 7.46
N PRO A 58 7.65 15.56 6.72
CA PRO A 58 7.00 15.57 5.41
C PRO A 58 7.74 14.76 4.32
N ASN A 59 9.01 14.40 4.53
CA ASN A 59 9.83 13.70 3.55
C ASN A 59 9.76 12.17 3.70
N ASP A 60 8.54 11.64 3.80
CA ASP A 60 8.27 10.21 3.88
C ASP A 60 8.17 9.58 2.48
N THR A 61 9.34 9.19 1.95
CA THR A 61 9.44 8.55 0.63
C THR A 61 8.83 7.15 0.61
N THR A 62 8.85 6.43 1.73
CA THR A 62 8.27 5.09 1.85
C THR A 62 6.76 5.13 1.66
N LYS A 63 6.05 6.01 2.37
CA LYS A 63 4.60 6.17 2.21
C LYS A 63 4.24 6.72 0.83
N MET A 64 5.02 7.65 0.30
CA MET A 64 4.82 8.15 -1.06
C MET A 64 4.90 7.00 -2.09
N ASP A 65 5.94 6.18 -2.03
CA ASP A 65 6.11 5.06 -2.96
C ASP A 65 5.10 3.94 -2.71
N TYR A 66 4.73 3.69 -1.45
CA TYR A 66 3.64 2.78 -1.10
C TYR A 66 2.36 3.16 -1.85
N TYR A 67 1.91 4.42 -1.73
CA TYR A 67 0.68 4.86 -2.40
C TYR A 67 0.80 4.84 -3.92
N LYS A 68 1.93 5.31 -4.49
CA LYS A 68 2.14 5.27 -5.95
C LYS A 68 1.99 3.84 -6.50
N HIS A 69 2.61 2.86 -5.85
CA HIS A 69 2.54 1.47 -6.30
C HIS A 69 1.16 0.85 -6.09
N HIS A 70 0.51 1.05 -4.95
CA HIS A 70 -0.83 0.47 -4.72
C HIS A 70 -1.87 1.11 -5.64
N ILE A 71 -1.83 2.43 -5.85
CA ILE A 71 -2.73 3.11 -6.80
C ILE A 71 -2.50 2.61 -8.23
N TYR A 72 -1.26 2.36 -8.63
CA TYR A 72 -0.95 1.74 -9.93
C TYR A 72 -1.64 0.38 -10.09
N TYR A 73 -1.54 -0.50 -9.08
CA TYR A 73 -2.18 -1.82 -9.13
C TYR A 73 -3.70 -1.78 -8.99
N ILE A 74 -4.26 -0.81 -8.25
CA ILE A 74 -5.70 -0.53 -8.25
C ILE A 74 -6.15 -0.18 -9.67
N GLN A 75 -5.42 0.69 -10.36
CA GLN A 75 -5.75 1.09 -11.73
C GLN A 75 -5.65 -0.08 -12.72
N SER A 76 -4.72 -1.01 -12.55
CA SER A 76 -4.63 -2.23 -13.36
C SER A 76 -5.80 -3.19 -13.16
N ALA A 77 -6.47 -3.14 -12.00
CA ALA A 77 -7.60 -4.01 -11.66
C ALA A 77 -8.97 -3.51 -12.17
N ILE A 78 -9.03 -2.30 -12.75
CA ILE A 78 -10.24 -1.70 -13.34
C ILE A 78 -10.34 -2.13 -14.80
#